data_AF-A0AB34KAZ3-F1
#
_entry.id   AF-A0AB34KAZ3-F1
#
_cell.length_a   1.000
_cell.length_b   1.000
_cell.length_c   1.000
_cell.angle_alpha   90.00
_cell.angle_beta   90.00
_cell.angle_gamma   90.00
#
_symmetry.space_group_name_H-M   'P 1'
#
loop_
_entity.id
_entity.type
_entity.pdbx_description
1 polymer ?
#
loop_
_entity_poly.entity_id
_entity_poly.type
_entity_poly.pdbx_seq_one_letter_code
_entity_poly.pdbx_strand_id
1 'polypeptide(L)'
;MNRERFRKDVFSMAWLLTAPLLGSTALVLHPFRPTLVTPHSFTRVFPIQLSGRSAGPQVVLVDDEGDAMRFAVSADGSVQMFDREELLCGAVRSVTFTQADGTVVVDSEEVDASFSIVWEEQKANLARLALLAAESSVEWFGDDAITLPQQVEDLLIDDELKATRPAVRILWLELLKVFPTEEKALAAVAKNTAIVLPFLIRPNFIAGSWKVLNDMMSKEEALEVVTQNPGVLASNPVGLAMQNAFIVKSAARAVDATEGFLDSIGFTGLPNSGLK
;
A
#
# COMPACT_ATOMS: atom_id res chain seq x y z
N MET A 1 -16.40 17.98 -6.42
CA MET A 1 -16.04 18.38 -5.04
C MET A 1 -14.74 19.19 -5.09
N ASN A 2 -14.62 20.32 -4.40
CA ASN A 2 -13.42 21.18 -4.49
C ASN A 2 -12.25 20.54 -3.71
N ARG A 3 -11.07 20.43 -4.34
CA ARG A 3 -9.84 19.77 -3.82
C ARG A 3 -9.45 20.25 -2.41
N GLU A 4 -9.66 21.54 -2.12
CA GLU A 4 -9.40 22.10 -0.79
C GLU A 4 -10.41 21.67 0.27
N ARG A 5 -11.66 21.41 -0.13
CA ARG A 5 -12.74 21.04 0.79
C ARG A 5 -12.57 19.58 1.23
N PHE A 6 -12.30 18.67 0.29
CA PHE A 6 -11.99 17.27 0.62
C PHE A 6 -10.74 17.14 1.50
N ARG A 7 -9.67 17.90 1.20
CA ARG A 7 -8.50 17.95 2.09
C ARG A 7 -8.84 18.52 3.47
N LYS A 8 -9.58 19.63 3.56
CA LYS A 8 -9.95 20.22 4.86
C LYS A 8 -10.84 19.30 5.68
N ASP A 9 -11.79 18.60 5.06
CA ASP A 9 -12.74 17.74 5.78
C ASP A 9 -12.05 16.45 6.28
N VAL A 10 -11.23 15.80 5.45
CA VAL A 10 -10.44 14.61 5.83
C VAL A 10 -9.36 14.95 6.87
N PHE A 11 -8.66 16.08 6.69
CA PHE A 11 -7.66 16.50 7.68
C PHE A 11 -8.30 17.00 8.98
N SER A 12 -9.46 17.69 8.96
CA SER A 12 -10.09 18.21 10.19
C SER A 12 -10.57 17.09 11.12
N MET A 13 -11.03 15.95 10.59
CA MET A 13 -11.39 14.79 11.40
C MET A 13 -10.17 14.02 11.91
N ALA A 14 -9.13 13.85 11.08
CA ALA A 14 -7.89 13.20 11.50
C ALA A 14 -7.13 14.02 12.57
N TRP A 15 -7.08 15.36 12.44
CA TRP A 15 -6.35 16.23 13.36
C TRP A 15 -7.01 16.40 14.73
N LEU A 16 -8.34 16.38 14.81
CA LEU A 16 -9.06 16.54 16.08
C LEU A 16 -8.94 15.31 17.01
N LEU A 17 -8.51 14.17 16.48
CA LEU A 17 -8.48 12.89 17.21
C LEU A 17 -7.07 12.32 17.43
N THR A 18 -6.03 12.90 16.82
CA THR A 18 -4.62 12.47 16.99
C THR A 18 -3.71 13.52 17.62
N ALA A 19 -4.23 14.44 18.44
CA ALA A 19 -3.39 15.39 19.17
C ALA A 19 -3.03 14.86 20.58
N PRO A 20 -1.86 14.23 20.79
CA PRO A 20 -1.21 14.26 22.08
C PRO A 20 -0.34 15.52 22.19
N LEU A 21 -0.48 16.19 23.32
CA LEU A 21 0.40 17.23 23.85
C LEU A 21 1.87 16.77 23.82
N LEU A 22 2.68 17.17 22.83
CA LEU A 22 4.14 17.01 22.90
C LEU A 22 4.87 18.20 22.28
N GLY A 23 5.77 18.75 23.09
CA GLY A 23 6.58 19.92 22.82
C GLY A 23 7.67 19.71 21.77
N SER A 24 7.99 20.82 21.11
CA SER A 24 8.98 20.91 20.04
C SER A 24 10.41 20.66 20.53
N THR A 25 11.14 19.82 19.81
CA THR A 25 12.61 19.83 19.80
C THR A 25 13.09 19.79 18.36
N ALA A 26 13.79 20.86 17.95
CA ALA A 26 14.35 21.05 16.62
C ALA A 26 15.62 20.22 16.45
N LEU A 27 15.77 19.56 15.29
CA LEU A 27 16.94 18.78 14.91
C LEU A 27 17.68 19.51 13.79
N VAL A 28 18.95 19.83 14.02
CA VAL A 28 19.83 20.57 13.11
C VAL A 28 20.44 19.60 12.09
N LEU A 29 20.30 19.91 10.81
CA LEU A 29 20.90 19.16 9.70
C LEU A 29 22.17 19.85 9.20
N HIS A 30 23.25 19.09 9.03
CA HIS A 30 24.47 19.53 8.36
C HIS A 30 24.49 19.10 6.88
N PRO A 31 25.04 19.93 5.96
CA PRO A 31 25.04 19.64 4.54
C PRO A 31 26.18 18.70 4.13
N PHE A 32 25.84 17.70 3.30
CA PHE A 32 26.78 16.78 2.66
C PHE A 32 27.18 17.32 1.27
N ARG A 33 28.47 17.28 0.92
CA ARG A 33 28.99 17.67 -0.40
C ARG A 33 29.35 16.42 -1.23
N PRO A 34 28.91 16.33 -2.50
CA PRO A 34 29.34 15.26 -3.39
C PRO A 34 30.57 15.68 -4.22
N THR A 35 31.47 14.73 -4.48
CA THR A 35 32.63 14.89 -5.37
C THR A 35 32.35 14.19 -6.69
N LEU A 36 32.57 14.91 -7.80
CA LEU A 36 32.43 14.45 -9.18
C LEU A 36 33.58 13.51 -9.58
N VAL A 37 33.26 12.42 -10.29
CA VAL A 37 34.22 11.59 -11.03
C VAL A 37 33.69 11.39 -12.45
N THR A 38 34.59 11.55 -13.43
CA THR A 38 34.34 11.49 -14.88
C THR A 38 34.48 10.08 -15.45
N PRO A 39 33.93 9.81 -16.66
CA PRO A 39 33.76 8.45 -17.18
C PRO A 39 34.89 8.03 -18.13
N HIS A 40 35.23 6.74 -18.12
CA HIS A 40 35.93 6.06 -19.21
C HIS A 40 35.15 4.82 -19.64
N SER A 41 34.84 4.79 -20.93
CA SER A 41 34.15 3.73 -21.67
C SER A 41 35.07 2.56 -21.97
N PHE A 42 34.59 1.32 -21.88
CA PHE A 42 35.00 0.22 -22.76
C PHE A 42 33.97 -0.93 -22.73
N THR A 43 33.57 -1.37 -23.93
CA THR A 43 32.62 -2.44 -24.22
C THR A 43 33.30 -3.80 -24.17
N ARG A 44 32.80 -4.72 -23.32
CA ARG A 44 32.90 -6.18 -23.46
C ARG A 44 31.67 -6.80 -22.80
N VAL A 45 30.92 -7.58 -23.56
CA VAL A 45 29.83 -8.43 -23.05
C VAL A 45 30.50 -9.63 -22.35
N PHE A 46 30.60 -9.52 -21.02
CA PHE A 46 30.85 -10.66 -20.14
C PHE A 46 29.51 -11.06 -19.52
N PRO A 47 29.31 -12.33 -19.12
CA PRO A 47 28.25 -12.66 -18.18
C PRO A 47 28.53 -11.86 -16.91
N ILE A 48 27.76 -10.80 -16.68
CA ILE A 48 27.96 -9.96 -15.51
C ILE A 48 27.43 -10.76 -14.33
N GLN A 49 28.34 -11.38 -13.58
CA GLN A 49 28.04 -11.85 -12.24
C GLN A 49 27.80 -10.62 -11.35
N LEU A 50 26.60 -10.04 -11.44
CA LEU A 50 26.11 -8.99 -10.56
C LEU A 50 25.83 -9.62 -9.19
N SER A 51 26.89 -9.83 -8.40
CA SER A 51 26.78 -10.13 -6.97
C SER A 51 26.39 -8.89 -6.14
N GLY A 52 25.86 -7.85 -6.79
CA GLY A 52 25.27 -6.69 -6.14
C GLY A 52 23.88 -7.06 -5.65
N ARG A 53 23.72 -7.29 -4.35
CA ARG A 53 22.41 -7.27 -3.71
C ARG A 53 21.71 -5.96 -4.11
N SER A 54 20.61 -6.05 -4.85
CA SER A 54 19.73 -4.89 -5.01
C SER A 54 19.27 -4.48 -3.60
N ALA A 55 19.53 -3.24 -3.23
CA ALA A 55 19.02 -2.64 -2.00
C ALA A 55 17.58 -2.09 -2.19
N GLY A 56 17.03 -2.20 -3.40
CA GLY A 56 15.72 -1.67 -3.75
C GLY A 56 14.56 -2.58 -3.32
N PRO A 57 13.31 -2.10 -3.48
CA PRO A 57 12.13 -2.93 -3.35
C PRO A 57 12.21 -4.14 -4.28
N GLN A 58 11.73 -5.28 -3.79
CA GLN A 58 11.67 -6.53 -4.56
C GLN A 58 10.34 -7.26 -4.33
N VAL A 59 9.91 -7.98 -5.35
CA VAL A 59 8.72 -8.83 -5.35
C VAL A 59 9.12 -10.19 -5.89
N VAL A 60 8.61 -11.26 -5.30
CA VAL A 60 8.82 -12.63 -5.79
C VAL A 60 7.46 -13.21 -6.15
N LEU A 61 7.34 -13.71 -7.37
CA LEU A 61 6.25 -14.58 -7.81
C LEU A 61 6.78 -16.00 -7.86
N VAL A 62 5.94 -16.96 -7.49
CA VAL A 62 6.24 -18.39 -7.65
C VAL A 62 5.29 -18.91 -8.72
N ASP A 63 5.83 -19.50 -9.77
CA ASP A 63 5.04 -20.11 -10.82
C ASP A 63 4.37 -21.42 -10.35
N ASP A 64 3.57 -22.03 -11.22
CA ASP A 64 2.87 -23.29 -10.94
C ASP A 64 3.80 -24.52 -10.91
N GLU A 65 5.04 -24.39 -11.39
CA GLU A 65 6.10 -25.39 -11.27
C GLU A 65 6.93 -25.24 -9.98
N GLY A 66 6.76 -24.13 -9.26
CA GLY A 66 7.45 -23.82 -8.02
C GLY A 66 8.74 -23.00 -8.20
N ASP A 67 9.03 -22.53 -9.40
CA ASP A 67 10.15 -21.66 -9.70
C ASP A 67 9.86 -20.22 -9.28
N ALA A 68 10.88 -19.59 -8.68
CA ALA A 68 10.76 -18.26 -8.08
C ALA A 68 11.28 -17.19 -9.04
N MET A 69 10.35 -16.41 -9.58
CA MET A 69 10.61 -15.26 -10.43
C MET A 69 10.70 -14.00 -9.56
N ARG A 70 11.91 -13.45 -9.43
CA ARG A 70 12.17 -12.27 -8.59
C ARG A 70 12.26 -11.02 -9.46
N PHE A 71 11.47 -10.01 -9.11
CA PHE A 71 11.51 -8.68 -9.69
C PHE A 71 12.15 -7.72 -8.68
N ALA A 72 13.16 -6.96 -9.09
CA ALA A 72 13.83 -6.01 -8.21
C ALA A 72 14.18 -4.73 -8.95
N VAL A 73 14.11 -3.60 -8.24
CA VAL A 73 14.51 -2.31 -8.81
C VAL A 73 16.03 -2.16 -8.69
N SER A 74 16.69 -1.85 -9.80
CA SER A 74 18.14 -1.58 -9.85
C SER A 74 18.45 -0.14 -9.40
N ALA A 75 19.75 0.18 -9.25
CA ALA A 75 20.19 1.47 -8.76
C ALA A 75 19.84 2.66 -9.70
N ASP A 76 19.61 2.37 -10.99
CA ASP A 76 19.15 3.34 -11.99
C ASP A 76 17.62 3.47 -12.05
N GLY A 77 16.88 2.72 -11.23
CA GLY A 77 15.42 2.75 -11.16
C GLY A 77 14.70 1.79 -12.10
N SER A 78 15.40 1.07 -12.98
CA SER A 78 14.79 0.07 -13.85
C SER A 78 14.35 -1.17 -13.06
N VAL A 79 13.34 -1.90 -13.56
CA VAL A 79 12.94 -3.19 -12.97
C VAL A 79 13.72 -4.29 -13.69
N GLN A 80 14.39 -5.13 -12.91
CA GLN A 80 15.10 -6.33 -13.36
C GLN A 80 14.31 -7.58 -12.98
N MET A 81 14.34 -8.60 -13.83
CA MET A 81 13.74 -9.90 -13.56
C MET A 81 14.84 -10.96 -13.44
N PHE A 82 14.73 -11.79 -12.42
CA PHE A 82 15.64 -12.88 -12.13
C PHE A 82 14.88 -14.19 -12.05
N ASP A 83 15.43 -15.24 -12.64
CA ASP A 83 15.05 -16.62 -12.35
C ASP A 83 16.02 -17.14 -11.27
N ARG A 84 15.48 -17.39 -10.07
CA ARG A 84 16.26 -17.69 -8.87
C ARG A 84 17.25 -16.56 -8.53
N GLU A 85 18.51 -16.70 -8.96
CA GLU A 85 19.58 -15.72 -8.77
C GLU A 85 20.26 -15.30 -10.07
N GLU A 86 19.78 -15.80 -11.21
CA GLU A 86 20.28 -15.46 -12.53
C GLU A 86 19.46 -14.32 -13.13
N LEU A 87 20.14 -13.28 -13.62
CA LEU A 87 19.49 -12.16 -14.28
C LEU A 87 18.93 -12.63 -15.62
N LEU A 88 17.61 -12.66 -15.75
CA LEU A 88 16.93 -13.07 -16.98
C LEU A 88 16.62 -11.86 -17.88
N CYS A 89 16.32 -10.71 -17.28
CA CYS A 89 16.05 -9.45 -17.99
C CYS A 89 16.63 -8.24 -17.25
N GLY A 90 17.48 -7.47 -17.93
CA GLY A 90 18.15 -6.30 -17.36
C GLY A 90 17.28 -5.03 -17.23
N ALA A 91 16.20 -4.92 -18.01
CA ALA A 91 15.27 -3.79 -17.97
C ALA A 91 13.90 -4.19 -18.53
N VAL A 92 12.95 -4.46 -17.63
CA VAL A 92 11.56 -4.77 -17.99
C VAL A 92 10.88 -3.52 -18.55
N ARG A 93 10.20 -3.64 -19.69
CA ARG A 93 9.45 -2.55 -20.32
C ARG A 93 7.97 -2.60 -19.99
N SER A 94 7.38 -3.79 -20.09
CA SER A 94 5.99 -4.00 -19.76
C SER A 94 5.73 -5.36 -19.12
N VAL A 95 4.64 -5.42 -18.35
CA VAL A 95 4.12 -6.64 -17.74
C VAL A 95 2.65 -6.77 -18.10
N THR A 96 2.26 -7.92 -18.63
CA THR A 96 0.85 -8.26 -18.88
C THR A 96 0.43 -9.38 -17.95
N PHE A 97 -0.68 -9.20 -17.24
CA PHE A 97 -1.28 -10.26 -16.42
C PHE A 97 -2.64 -10.67 -16.98
N THR A 98 -2.89 -11.98 -17.04
CA THR A 98 -4.21 -12.54 -17.40
C THR A 98 -4.71 -13.40 -16.24
N GLN A 99 -5.83 -13.00 -15.63
CA GLN A 99 -6.39 -13.69 -14.47
C GLN A 99 -7.00 -15.05 -14.85
N ALA A 100 -7.52 -15.18 -16.07
CA ALA A 100 -8.25 -16.36 -16.53
C ALA A 100 -7.38 -17.64 -16.50
N ASP A 101 -6.10 -17.52 -16.79
CA ASP A 101 -5.13 -18.62 -16.81
C ASP A 101 -3.94 -18.41 -15.88
N GLY A 102 -3.89 -17.28 -15.18
CA GLY A 102 -2.77 -16.95 -14.29
C GLY A 102 -1.48 -16.60 -15.02
N THR A 103 -1.52 -16.27 -16.31
CA THR A 103 -0.32 -15.98 -17.10
C THR A 103 0.23 -14.59 -16.78
N VAL A 104 1.54 -14.53 -16.56
CA VAL A 104 2.32 -13.29 -16.50
C VAL A 104 3.29 -13.28 -17.68
N VAL A 105 3.17 -12.26 -18.53
CA VAL A 105 4.08 -12.01 -19.66
C VAL A 105 4.91 -10.78 -19.35
N VAL A 106 6.22 -10.90 -19.53
CA VAL A 106 7.20 -9.84 -19.31
C VAL A 106 7.89 -9.56 -20.64
N ASP A 107 7.78 -8.31 -21.11
CA ASP A 107 8.39 -7.85 -22.35
C ASP A 107 9.59 -6.94 -22.04
N SER A 108 10.67 -7.13 -22.81
CA SER A 108 11.91 -6.37 -22.67
C SER A 108 12.68 -6.30 -23.98
N GLU A 109 13.81 -5.58 -24.00
CA GLU A 109 14.69 -5.58 -25.18
C GLU A 109 15.42 -6.90 -25.41
N GLU A 110 15.71 -7.60 -24.33
CA GLU A 110 16.64 -8.73 -24.32
C GLU A 110 15.90 -10.06 -24.45
N VAL A 111 14.79 -10.20 -23.71
CA VAL A 111 14.06 -11.45 -23.53
C VAL A 111 12.57 -11.16 -23.33
N ASP A 112 11.73 -11.89 -24.08
CA ASP A 112 10.31 -12.03 -23.77
C ASP A 112 10.14 -13.29 -22.92
N ALA A 113 9.53 -13.14 -21.74
CA ALA A 113 9.28 -14.24 -20.83
C ALA A 113 7.79 -14.39 -20.55
N SER A 114 7.34 -15.63 -20.35
CA SER A 114 5.97 -15.94 -19.98
C SER A 114 5.99 -17.10 -18.99
N PHE A 115 5.24 -16.98 -17.91
CA PHE A 115 5.08 -18.03 -16.89
C PHE A 115 3.67 -17.98 -16.29
N SER A 116 3.23 -19.10 -15.71
CA SER A 116 1.90 -19.24 -15.12
C SER A 116 2.00 -19.24 -13.60
N ILE A 117 1.08 -18.57 -12.91
CA ILE A 117 1.04 -18.56 -11.44
C ILE A 117 -0.28 -19.11 -10.92
N VAL A 118 -0.26 -19.71 -9.72
CA VAL A 118 -1.49 -19.96 -8.96
C VAL A 118 -2.00 -18.62 -8.41
N TRP A 119 -2.88 -17.96 -9.17
CA TRP A 119 -3.31 -16.57 -8.90
C TRP A 119 -3.78 -16.34 -7.45
N GLU A 120 -4.59 -17.23 -6.88
CA GLU A 120 -5.12 -17.05 -5.52
C GLU A 120 -4.02 -16.96 -4.46
N GLU A 121 -2.92 -17.70 -4.64
CA GLU A 121 -1.78 -17.71 -3.73
C GLU A 121 -0.87 -16.50 -3.96
N GLN A 122 -0.78 -16.03 -5.21
CA GLN A 122 0.16 -15.00 -5.63
C GLN A 122 -0.45 -13.60 -5.78
N LYS A 123 -1.78 -13.41 -5.68
CA LYS A 123 -2.45 -12.12 -5.93
C LYS A 123 -1.89 -10.94 -5.13
N ALA A 124 -1.42 -11.18 -3.91
CA ALA A 124 -0.78 -10.16 -3.09
C ALA A 124 0.60 -9.74 -3.62
N ASN A 125 1.40 -10.69 -4.09
CA ASN A 125 2.68 -10.39 -4.72
C ASN A 125 2.47 -9.75 -6.09
N LEU A 126 1.47 -10.20 -6.84
CA LEU A 126 1.13 -9.62 -8.14
C LEU A 126 0.66 -8.17 -8.03
N ALA A 127 -0.16 -7.84 -7.03
CA ALA A 127 -0.51 -6.45 -6.75
C ALA A 127 0.72 -5.60 -6.38
N ARG A 128 1.71 -6.18 -5.68
CA ARG A 128 2.97 -5.49 -5.39
C ARG A 128 3.82 -5.29 -6.63
N LEU A 129 3.81 -6.26 -7.55
CA LEU A 129 4.48 -6.12 -8.85
C LEU A 129 3.84 -5.01 -9.68
N ALA A 130 2.51 -4.90 -9.69
CA ALA A 130 1.81 -3.80 -10.36
C ALA A 130 2.15 -2.42 -9.74
N LEU A 131 2.30 -2.33 -8.42
CA LEU A 131 2.79 -1.12 -7.76
C LEU A 131 4.24 -0.80 -8.15
N LEU A 132 5.12 -1.81 -8.13
CA LEU A 132 6.51 -1.68 -8.55
C LEU A 132 6.61 -1.16 -9.99
N ALA A 133 5.78 -1.71 -10.88
CA ALA A 133 5.72 -1.30 -12.28
C ALA A 133 5.32 0.17 -12.43
N ALA A 134 4.27 0.60 -11.71
CA ALA A 134 3.80 1.98 -11.71
C ALA A 134 4.85 2.97 -11.17
N GLU A 135 5.65 2.58 -10.17
CA GLU A 135 6.71 3.41 -9.59
C GLU A 135 7.97 3.48 -10.47
N SER A 136 8.21 2.47 -11.32
CA SER A 136 9.40 2.34 -12.16
C SER A 136 9.16 2.57 -13.65
N SER A 137 8.04 3.21 -14.02
CA SER A 137 7.67 3.48 -15.43
C SER A 137 7.59 2.23 -16.32
N VAL A 138 7.28 1.08 -15.74
CA VAL A 138 6.98 -0.15 -16.47
C VAL A 138 5.50 -0.15 -16.80
N GLU A 139 5.15 -0.41 -18.05
CA GLU A 139 3.75 -0.43 -18.48
C GLU A 139 3.05 -1.71 -17.95
N TRP A 140 1.87 -1.54 -17.39
CA TRP A 140 1.03 -2.66 -16.92
C TRP A 140 -0.15 -2.86 -17.86
N PHE A 141 -0.34 -4.08 -18.34
CA PHE A 141 -1.44 -4.47 -19.20
C PHE A 141 -2.23 -5.66 -18.63
N GLY A 142 -3.44 -5.84 -19.14
CA GLY A 142 -4.31 -6.96 -18.79
C GLY A 142 -5.12 -6.71 -17.52
N ASP A 143 -5.36 -7.79 -16.77
CA ASP A 143 -6.23 -7.79 -15.61
C ASP A 143 -5.57 -7.14 -14.39
N ASP A 144 -6.43 -6.72 -13.46
CA ASP A 144 -5.98 -6.31 -12.14
C ASP A 144 -5.84 -7.54 -11.24
N ALA A 145 -4.72 -7.64 -10.52
CA ALA A 145 -4.52 -8.71 -9.54
C ALA A 145 -5.65 -8.77 -8.49
N ILE A 146 -6.25 -7.61 -8.21
CA ILE A 146 -7.24 -7.37 -7.16
C ILE A 146 -8.25 -6.35 -7.64
N THR A 147 -9.50 -6.78 -7.71
CA THR A 147 -10.63 -5.90 -7.93
C THR A 147 -10.92 -5.10 -6.66
N LEU A 148 -10.95 -3.78 -6.77
CA LEU A 148 -11.40 -2.92 -5.69
C LEU A 148 -12.94 -2.90 -5.68
N PRO A 149 -13.58 -2.94 -4.51
CA PRO A 149 -15.02 -2.68 -4.44
C PRO A 149 -15.35 -1.30 -4.99
N GLN A 150 -16.54 -1.14 -5.58
CA GLN A 150 -16.97 0.12 -6.19
C GLN A 150 -16.89 1.29 -5.22
N GLN A 151 -17.23 1.10 -3.94
CA GLN A 151 -17.15 2.14 -2.91
C GLN A 151 -15.73 2.66 -2.69
N VAL A 152 -14.69 1.83 -2.91
CA VAL A 152 -13.28 2.23 -2.83
C VAL A 152 -12.85 2.91 -4.13
N GLU A 153 -13.29 2.42 -5.30
CA GLU A 153 -13.05 3.07 -6.59
C GLU A 153 -13.67 4.48 -6.65
N ASP A 154 -14.84 4.67 -6.05
CA ASP A 154 -15.53 5.97 -5.99
C ASP A 154 -14.73 7.03 -5.21
N LEU A 155 -13.75 6.62 -4.39
CA LEU A 155 -12.83 7.54 -3.73
C LEU A 155 -11.76 8.09 -4.69
N LEU A 156 -11.54 7.45 -5.84
CA LEU A 156 -10.54 7.81 -6.85
C LEU A 156 -11.14 8.73 -7.92
N ILE A 157 -11.59 9.91 -7.46
CA ILE A 157 -12.43 10.82 -8.23
C ILE A 157 -11.73 11.53 -9.40
N ASP A 158 -10.40 11.61 -9.40
CA ASP A 158 -9.60 12.30 -10.41
C ASP A 158 -8.41 11.46 -10.88
N ASP A 159 -7.75 11.89 -11.95
CA ASP A 159 -6.68 11.10 -12.59
C ASP A 159 -5.44 10.98 -11.70
N GLU A 160 -5.16 11.98 -10.85
CA GLU A 160 -4.07 11.93 -9.87
C GLU A 160 -4.33 10.82 -8.84
N LEU A 161 -5.56 10.73 -8.32
CA LEU A 161 -5.97 9.67 -7.40
C LEU A 161 -6.05 8.31 -8.08
N LYS A 162 -6.57 8.23 -9.30
CA LYS A 162 -6.63 6.98 -10.08
C LYS A 162 -5.24 6.42 -10.36
N ALA A 163 -4.23 7.26 -10.55
CA ALA A 163 -2.84 6.82 -10.68
C ALA A 163 -2.33 6.10 -9.42
N THR A 164 -2.92 6.35 -8.26
CA THR A 164 -2.57 5.64 -7.00
C THR A 164 -3.28 4.30 -6.81
N ARG A 165 -4.15 3.88 -7.75
CA ARG A 165 -4.94 2.64 -7.64
C ARG A 165 -4.11 1.39 -7.31
N PRO A 166 -2.91 1.16 -7.88
CA PRO A 166 -2.07 0.03 -7.47
C PRO A 166 -1.73 0.04 -5.97
N ALA A 167 -1.42 1.21 -5.40
CA ALA A 167 -1.14 1.34 -3.97
C ALA A 167 -2.40 1.15 -3.11
N VAL A 168 -3.57 1.64 -3.56
CA VAL A 168 -4.86 1.42 -2.89
C VAL A 168 -5.17 -0.06 -2.76
N ARG A 169 -4.89 -0.87 -3.80
CA ARG A 169 -5.08 -2.34 -3.76
C ARG A 169 -4.23 -3.02 -2.68
N ILE A 170 -3.01 -2.55 -2.45
CA ILE A 170 -2.16 -3.07 -1.37
C ILE A 170 -2.77 -2.74 -0.01
N LEU A 171 -3.22 -1.50 0.19
CA LEU A 171 -3.88 -1.11 1.44
C LEU A 171 -5.16 -1.93 1.68
N TRP A 172 -5.94 -2.13 0.61
CA TRP A 172 -7.14 -2.96 0.65
C TRP A 172 -6.85 -4.39 1.10
N LEU A 173 -5.80 -5.03 0.55
CA LEU A 173 -5.38 -6.35 1.03
C LEU A 173 -5.01 -6.39 2.50
N GLU A 174 -4.28 -5.38 2.99
CA GLU A 174 -3.91 -5.33 4.39
C GLU A 174 -5.15 -5.20 5.29
N LEU A 175 -6.19 -4.47 4.85
CA LEU A 175 -7.47 -4.40 5.57
C LEU A 175 -8.20 -5.75 5.58
N LEU A 176 -8.22 -6.48 4.47
CA LEU A 176 -8.86 -7.80 4.39
C LEU A 176 -8.19 -8.85 5.32
N LYS A 177 -6.95 -8.62 5.75
CA LYS A 177 -6.28 -9.46 6.77
C LYS A 177 -6.70 -9.11 8.20
N VAL A 178 -7.18 -7.89 8.41
CA VAL A 178 -7.62 -7.39 9.73
C VAL A 178 -9.09 -7.74 9.97
N PHE A 179 -9.95 -7.48 8.98
CA PHE A 179 -11.39 -7.67 9.09
C PHE A 179 -11.81 -9.07 8.61
N PRO A 180 -12.77 -9.73 9.29
CA PRO A 180 -13.13 -11.11 8.96
C PRO A 180 -13.95 -11.24 7.67
N THR A 181 -14.55 -10.16 7.17
CA THR A 181 -15.32 -10.12 5.93
C THR A 181 -15.07 -8.82 5.18
N GLU A 182 -15.27 -8.86 3.86
CA GLU A 182 -15.17 -7.68 3.00
C GLU A 182 -16.14 -6.56 3.42
N GLU A 183 -17.37 -6.92 3.76
CA GLU A 183 -18.39 -5.98 4.25
C GLU A 183 -17.92 -5.19 5.48
N LYS A 184 -17.23 -5.85 6.42
CA LYS A 184 -16.68 -5.16 7.60
C LYS A 184 -15.50 -4.25 7.25
N ALA A 185 -14.65 -4.66 6.30
CA ALA A 185 -13.59 -3.80 5.79
C ALA A 185 -14.18 -2.56 5.10
N LEU A 186 -15.25 -2.71 4.30
CA LEU A 186 -15.96 -1.60 3.68
C LEU A 186 -16.60 -0.67 4.72
N ALA A 187 -17.23 -1.21 5.76
CA ALA A 187 -17.76 -0.41 6.85
C ALA A 187 -16.66 0.42 7.54
N ALA A 188 -15.48 -0.16 7.72
CA ALA A 188 -14.31 0.55 8.25
C ALA A 188 -13.83 1.68 7.32
N VAL A 189 -13.79 1.44 6.01
CA VAL A 189 -13.44 2.48 5.01
C VAL A 189 -14.48 3.60 4.98
N ALA A 190 -15.76 3.27 5.08
CA ALA A 190 -16.84 4.26 5.11
C ALA A 190 -16.73 5.18 6.34
N LYS A 191 -16.36 4.62 7.50
CA LYS A 191 -16.08 5.40 8.72
C LYS A 191 -14.82 6.26 8.59
N ASN A 192 -13.77 5.74 7.98
CA ASN A 192 -12.52 6.49 7.81
C ASN A 192 -11.82 6.16 6.49
N THR A 193 -12.05 6.97 5.47
CA THR A 193 -11.48 6.76 4.14
C THR A 193 -9.96 6.87 4.10
N ALA A 194 -9.33 7.51 5.10
CA ALA A 194 -7.87 7.69 5.12
C ALA A 194 -7.11 6.36 5.18
N ILE A 195 -7.74 5.27 5.65
CA ILE A 195 -7.11 3.95 5.78
C ILE A 195 -6.87 3.26 4.42
N VAL A 196 -7.42 3.78 3.32
CA VAL A 196 -7.20 3.29 1.95
C VAL A 196 -6.56 4.33 1.03
N LEU A 197 -6.15 5.50 1.54
CA LEU A 197 -5.57 6.58 0.73
C LEU A 197 -4.04 6.59 0.84
N PRO A 198 -3.29 6.21 -0.22
CA PRO A 198 -1.83 5.98 -0.14
C PRO A 198 -0.98 7.19 0.25
N PHE A 199 -1.50 8.41 0.04
CA PHE A 199 -0.81 9.63 0.45
C PHE A 199 -0.95 9.94 1.95
N LEU A 200 -1.85 9.25 2.67
CA LEU A 200 -2.03 9.37 4.11
C LEU A 200 -1.46 8.17 4.88
N ILE A 201 -1.49 6.98 4.29
CA ILE A 201 -1.13 5.73 4.97
C ILE A 201 -0.20 4.86 4.12
N ARG A 202 0.66 4.09 4.80
CA ARG A 202 1.52 3.08 4.19
C ARG A 202 1.05 1.67 4.59
N PRO A 203 1.24 0.64 3.76
CA PRO A 203 0.83 -0.73 4.09
C PRO A 203 1.36 -1.25 5.43
N ASN A 204 2.61 -0.89 5.77
CA ASN A 204 3.23 -1.30 7.04
C ASN A 204 2.60 -0.63 8.27
N PHE A 205 1.81 0.45 8.10
CA PHE A 205 1.08 1.06 9.21
C PHE A 205 -0.12 0.20 9.60
N ILE A 206 -0.90 -0.30 8.63
CA ILE A 206 -2.04 -1.20 8.90
C ILE A 206 -1.54 -2.48 9.57
N ALA A 207 -0.62 -3.19 8.93
CA ALA A 207 -0.09 -4.45 9.44
C ALA A 207 0.63 -4.28 10.78
N GLY A 208 1.43 -3.21 10.91
CA GLY A 208 2.18 -2.92 12.13
C GLY A 208 1.26 -2.53 13.30
N SER A 209 0.29 -1.65 13.07
CA SER A 209 -0.66 -1.21 14.10
C SER A 209 -1.56 -2.35 14.53
N TRP A 210 -2.02 -3.19 13.59
CA TRP A 210 -2.76 -4.40 13.92
C TRP A 210 -1.97 -5.35 14.82
N LYS A 211 -0.70 -5.59 14.49
CA LYS A 211 0.18 -6.40 15.34
C LYS A 211 0.30 -5.81 16.74
N VAL A 212 0.61 -4.51 16.85
CA VAL A 212 0.73 -3.81 18.14
C VAL A 212 -0.53 -3.94 18.98
N LEU A 213 -1.71 -3.82 18.37
CA LEU A 213 -2.97 -4.02 19.10
C LEU A 213 -3.10 -5.45 19.64
N ASN A 214 -2.79 -6.47 18.84
CA ASN A 214 -2.83 -7.86 19.28
C ASN A 214 -1.77 -8.19 20.36
N ASP A 215 -0.66 -7.45 20.40
CA ASP A 215 0.34 -7.58 21.48
C ASP A 215 -0.16 -6.91 22.79
N MET A 216 -1.07 -5.93 22.70
CA MET A 216 -1.61 -5.17 23.84
C MET A 216 -2.89 -5.75 24.45
N MET A 217 -3.68 -6.46 23.67
CA MET A 217 -5.03 -6.92 24.04
C MET A 217 -5.42 -8.18 23.25
N SER A 218 -6.54 -8.82 23.60
CA SER A 218 -6.99 -9.98 22.84
C SER A 218 -7.34 -9.60 21.39
N LYS A 219 -7.31 -10.57 20.48
CA LYS A 219 -7.66 -10.33 19.07
C LYS A 219 -9.08 -9.79 18.92
N GLU A 220 -10.00 -10.25 19.76
CA GLU A 220 -11.40 -9.81 19.80
C GLU A 220 -11.50 -8.35 20.26
N GLU A 221 -10.76 -7.98 21.31
CA GLU A 221 -10.71 -6.60 21.80
C GLU A 221 -10.05 -5.67 20.78
N ALA A 222 -8.98 -6.13 20.11
CA ALA A 222 -8.33 -5.39 19.03
C ALA A 222 -9.29 -5.18 17.85
N LEU A 223 -10.07 -6.22 17.49
CA LEU A 223 -11.08 -6.13 16.44
C LEU A 223 -12.21 -5.15 16.81
N GLU A 224 -12.66 -5.15 18.06
CA GLU A 224 -13.63 -4.17 18.57
C GLU A 224 -13.09 -2.75 18.41
N VAL A 225 -11.84 -2.51 18.83
CA VAL A 225 -11.16 -1.20 18.71
C VAL A 225 -11.11 -0.70 17.27
N VAL A 226 -10.67 -1.53 16.32
CA VAL A 226 -10.57 -1.10 14.90
C VAL A 226 -11.92 -0.98 14.22
N THR A 227 -12.97 -1.63 14.75
CA THR A 227 -14.35 -1.49 14.26
C THR A 227 -14.99 -0.18 14.75
N GLN A 228 -14.70 0.20 15.99
CA GLN A 228 -15.14 1.47 16.59
C GLN A 228 -14.39 2.66 16.00
N ASN A 229 -13.07 2.54 15.84
CA ASN A 229 -12.22 3.58 15.27
C ASN A 229 -11.17 2.98 14.31
N PRO A 230 -11.51 2.80 13.03
CA PRO A 230 -10.57 2.24 12.05
C PRO A 230 -9.35 3.14 11.80
N GLY A 231 -9.42 4.43 12.13
CA GLY A 231 -8.29 5.36 12.04
C GLY A 231 -7.07 4.95 12.86
N VAL A 232 -7.24 4.10 13.88
CA VAL A 232 -6.10 3.53 14.63
C VAL A 232 -5.15 2.73 13.74
N LEU A 233 -5.65 2.11 12.66
CA LEU A 233 -4.83 1.36 11.69
C LEU A 233 -3.94 2.29 10.85
N ALA A 234 -4.31 3.57 10.72
CA ALA A 234 -3.50 4.60 10.08
C ALA A 234 -2.45 5.22 11.01
N SER A 235 -2.40 4.82 12.29
CA SER A 235 -1.41 5.33 13.22
C SER A 235 -0.02 4.78 12.93
N ASN A 236 1.01 5.53 13.32
CA ASN A 236 2.38 5.01 13.34
C ASN A 236 2.48 3.88 14.39
N PRO A 237 2.84 2.64 14.01
CA PRO A 237 2.90 1.51 14.95
C PRO A 237 3.84 1.75 16.13
N VAL A 238 4.95 2.47 15.94
CA VAL A 238 5.91 2.79 17.01
C VAL A 238 5.29 3.72 18.05
N GLY A 239 4.56 4.74 17.59
CA GLY A 239 3.86 5.67 18.49
C GLY A 239 2.68 5.01 19.19
N LEU A 240 1.95 4.14 18.48
CA LEU A 240 0.86 3.34 19.05
C LEU A 240 1.39 2.41 20.15
N ALA A 241 2.55 1.77 19.93
CA ALA A 241 3.18 0.85 20.88
C ALA A 241 3.57 1.51 22.22
N MET A 242 3.71 2.84 22.27
CA MET A 242 3.98 3.59 23.50
C MET A 242 2.72 3.87 24.32
N GLN A 243 1.53 3.64 23.76
CA GLN A 243 0.27 3.78 24.47
C GLN A 243 -0.04 2.54 25.30
N ASN A 244 -0.99 2.65 26.23
CA ASN A 244 -1.56 1.49 26.91
C ASN A 244 -2.95 1.14 26.35
N ALA A 245 -3.35 -0.12 26.52
CA ALA A 245 -4.62 -0.63 26.00
C ALA A 245 -5.84 0.17 26.48
N PHE A 246 -5.82 0.69 27.72
CA PHE A 246 -6.91 1.49 28.27
C PHE A 246 -7.12 2.81 27.50
N ILE A 247 -6.05 3.53 27.18
CA ILE A 247 -6.11 4.78 26.41
C ILE A 247 -6.65 4.50 25.01
N VAL A 248 -6.13 3.47 24.33
CA VAL A 248 -6.55 3.11 22.97
C VAL A 248 -8.05 2.74 22.93
N LYS A 249 -8.51 1.89 23.86
CA LYS A 249 -9.94 1.52 23.96
C LYS A 249 -10.82 2.73 24.27
N SER A 250 -10.37 3.62 25.16
CA SER A 250 -11.11 4.84 25.50
C SER A 250 -11.24 5.79 24.31
N ALA A 251 -10.16 5.97 23.54
CA ALA A 251 -10.18 6.77 22.32
C ALA A 251 -11.12 6.16 21.25
N ALA A 252 -11.08 4.84 21.06
CA ALA A 252 -11.97 4.18 20.10
C ALA A 252 -13.46 4.38 20.43
N ARG A 253 -13.83 4.21 21.70
CA ARG A 253 -15.21 4.47 22.19
C ARG A 253 -15.64 5.92 22.03
N ALA A 254 -14.74 6.87 22.26
CA ALA A 254 -15.04 8.29 22.11
C ALA A 254 -15.35 8.65 20.66
N VAL A 255 -14.61 8.09 19.70
CA VAL A 255 -14.87 8.27 18.26
C VAL A 255 -16.21 7.66 17.88
N ASP A 256 -16.46 6.40 18.24
CA ASP A 256 -17.70 5.69 17.91
C ASP A 256 -18.94 6.38 18.50
N ALA A 257 -18.86 6.87 19.75
CA ALA A 257 -19.93 7.64 20.37
C ALA A 257 -20.21 8.98 19.65
N THR A 258 -19.16 9.63 19.14
CA THR A 258 -19.30 10.89 18.39
C THR A 258 -19.99 10.64 17.05
N GLU A 259 -19.59 9.59 16.32
CA GLU A 259 -20.23 9.18 15.07
C GLU A 259 -21.70 8.83 15.28
N GLY A 260 -22.02 7.99 16.29
CA GLY A 260 -23.40 7.62 16.60
C GLY A 260 -24.28 8.82 17.01
N PHE A 261 -23.71 9.81 17.69
CA PHE A 261 -24.44 11.04 18.01
C PHE A 261 -24.78 11.85 16.74
N LEU A 262 -23.81 12.03 15.83
CA LEU A 262 -24.03 12.75 14.57
C LEU A 262 -25.11 12.09 13.71
N ASP A 263 -25.10 10.77 13.62
CA ASP A 263 -26.13 10.00 12.92
C ASP A 263 -27.51 10.20 13.55
N SER A 264 -27.59 10.21 14.89
CA SER A 264 -28.86 10.35 15.62
C SER A 264 -29.56 11.70 15.41
N ILE A 265 -28.79 12.78 15.17
CA ILE A 265 -29.33 14.12 14.91
C ILE A 265 -29.59 14.37 13.42
N GLY A 266 -29.49 13.33 12.58
CA GLY A 266 -29.61 13.45 11.12
C GLY A 266 -28.49 14.29 10.51
N PHE A 267 -27.39 14.50 11.24
CA PHE A 267 -26.15 15.00 10.67
C PHE A 267 -25.46 13.83 9.97
N THR A 268 -26.13 13.27 8.97
CA THR A 268 -25.47 12.43 7.97
C THR A 268 -24.53 13.39 7.25
N GLY A 269 -23.24 13.36 7.59
CA GLY A 269 -22.26 14.35 7.16
C GLY A 269 -22.31 14.56 5.65
N LEU A 270 -22.81 15.72 5.23
CA LEU A 270 -23.07 16.07 3.83
C LEU A 270 -24.01 15.06 3.11
N PRO A 271 -24.74 15.48 2.07
CA PRO A 271 -25.53 14.54 1.30
C PRO A 271 -24.61 13.41 0.84
N ASN A 272 -24.93 12.19 1.28
CA ASN A 272 -24.48 10.95 0.69
C ASN A 272 -24.53 11.20 -0.82
N SER A 273 -23.36 11.41 -1.44
CA SER A 273 -23.27 11.91 -2.80
C SER A 273 -24.11 10.99 -3.64
N GLY A 274 -25.26 11.48 -4.10
CA GLY A 274 -26.26 10.66 -4.78
C GLY A 274 -25.61 10.02 -5.99
N LEU A 275 -25.14 8.79 -5.82
CA LEU A 275 -24.80 7.86 -6.87
C LEU A 275 -26.13 7.26 -7.30
N LYS A 276 -26.77 7.96 -8.23
CA LYS A 276 -27.62 7.36 -9.26
C LYS A 276 -26.84 7.37 -10.56
#